data_AF-K0AXT8-F1
#
_entry.id   AF-K0AXT8-F1
#
_cell.length_a   1.000
_cell.length_b   1.000
_cell.length_c   1.000
_cell.angle_alpha   90.00
_cell.angle_beta   90.00
_cell.angle_gamma   90.00
#
_symmetry.space_group_name_H-M   'P 1'
#
loop_
_entity.id
_entity.type
_entity.pdbx_description
1 polymer ?
#
loop_
_entity_poly.entity_id
_entity_poly.type
_entity_poly.pdbx_seq_one_letter_code
_entity_poly.pdbx_strand_id
1 'polypeptide(L)'
;MKEKGLTGFQLKIIGLILMIFDHIYSLFGAIGNIPVVFKWAGRIVAPIFIFMTVEGYVHTRNKKKYMLRLYLASVLMSIGNDLVYKYFSRADGAILSNNIFATLFLITLYLCIIDFIKNAMNKKSTLKIALGVVLLILPIALSVAFIILMSNMSNISILSYLMRLIPLPILVEGGPLFILIGIFMYLLRENRKNVFIVYTIMSLALMFTGELSIKTILFNNYQWMMVFAAPLMHLYNGQKGRGMKYLFYIFYPAHIYIFYIASSLMMKR
;
A
#
# COMPACT_ATOMS: atom_id res chain seq x y z
N MET A 1 18.29 12.05 26.74
CA MET A 1 17.20 11.17 27.21
C MET A 1 16.75 10.28 26.05
N LYS A 2 16.70 8.95 26.20
CA LYS A 2 16.03 8.10 25.20
C LYS A 2 14.57 8.52 25.15
N GLU A 3 14.12 9.05 24.03
CA GLU A 3 12.72 9.42 23.86
C GLU A 3 11.86 8.18 24.06
N LYS A 4 10.94 8.23 25.03
CA LYS A 4 9.99 7.16 25.32
C LYS A 4 9.18 6.87 24.04
N GLY A 5 9.06 5.60 23.65
CA GLY A 5 8.26 5.17 22.49
C GLY A 5 8.99 4.20 21.54
N LEU A 6 8.34 3.90 20.43
CA LEU A 6 8.82 3.01 19.37
C LEU A 6 9.56 3.81 18.29
N THR A 7 10.73 3.32 17.90
CA THR A 7 11.43 3.80 16.70
C THR A 7 10.73 3.33 15.42
N GLY A 8 11.00 4.02 14.31
CA GLY A 8 10.45 3.65 13.00
C GLY A 8 10.90 2.25 12.55
N PHE A 9 12.11 1.84 12.94
CA PHE A 9 12.58 0.46 12.75
C PHE A 9 11.69 -0.55 13.50
N GLN A 10 11.43 -0.32 14.80
CA GLN A 10 10.58 -1.22 15.60
C GLN A 10 9.15 -1.29 15.06
N LEU A 11 8.56 -0.17 14.64
CA LEU A 11 7.23 -0.17 14.02
C LEU A 11 7.18 -1.00 12.75
N LYS A 12 8.20 -0.90 11.89
CA LYS A 12 8.28 -1.72 10.68
C LYS A 12 8.47 -3.20 10.98
N ILE A 13 9.20 -3.56 12.04
CA ILE A 13 9.34 -4.96 12.47
C ILE A 13 8.00 -5.50 12.97
N ILE A 14 7.25 -4.74 13.77
CA ILE A 14 5.89 -5.11 14.19
C ILE A 14 5.02 -5.34 12.94
N GLY A 15 5.04 -4.39 11.99
CA GLY A 15 4.33 -4.53 10.72
C GLY A 15 4.75 -5.77 9.92
N LEU A 16 6.04 -6.10 9.90
CA LEU A 16 6.59 -7.28 9.22
C LEU A 16 6.04 -8.59 9.80
N ILE A 17 6.00 -8.68 11.13
CA ILE A 17 5.48 -9.86 11.84
C ILE A 17 3.97 -9.99 11.58
N LEU A 18 3.23 -8.89 11.70
CA LEU A 18 1.77 -8.90 11.48
C LEU A 18 1.40 -9.24 10.02
N MET A 19 2.25 -8.85 9.07
CA MET A 19 2.09 -9.15 7.64
C MET A 19 2.13 -10.65 7.34
N ILE A 20 2.89 -11.43 8.11
CA ILE A 20 2.99 -12.88 7.94
C ILE A 20 1.61 -13.52 8.16
N PHE A 21 0.90 -13.12 9.23
CA PHE A 21 -0.44 -13.64 9.52
C PHE A 21 -1.42 -13.33 8.38
N ASP A 22 -1.38 -12.10 7.84
CA ASP A 22 -2.24 -11.68 6.73
C ASP A 22 -2.11 -12.59 5.50
N HIS A 23 -0.86 -12.90 5.13
CA HIS A 23 -0.55 -13.69 3.94
C HIS A 23 -0.73 -15.19 4.18
N ILE A 24 -0.55 -15.68 5.41
CA ILE A 24 -0.93 -17.06 5.75
C ILE A 24 -2.43 -17.25 5.49
N TYR A 25 -3.29 -16.35 5.99
CA TYR A 25 -4.72 -16.44 5.70
C TYR A 25 -5.02 -16.32 4.21
N SER A 26 -4.46 -15.31 3.54
CA SER A 26 -4.74 -15.06 2.11
C SER A 26 -4.31 -16.20 1.18
N LEU A 27 -3.21 -16.90 1.48
CA LEU A 27 -2.63 -17.89 0.56
C LEU A 27 -2.98 -19.34 0.96
N PHE A 28 -3.21 -19.61 2.24
CA PHE A 28 -3.53 -20.96 2.74
C PHE A 28 -4.98 -21.12 3.20
N GLY A 29 -5.77 -20.05 3.27
CA GLY A 29 -7.18 -20.13 3.70
C GLY A 29 -8.07 -20.99 2.80
N ALA A 30 -7.69 -21.18 1.52
CA ALA A 30 -8.38 -22.10 0.61
C ALA A 30 -7.98 -23.58 0.80
N ILE A 31 -6.86 -23.84 1.50
CA ILE A 31 -6.29 -25.17 1.69
C ILE A 31 -6.61 -25.72 3.09
N GLY A 32 -6.72 -24.83 4.08
CA GLY A 32 -6.99 -25.20 5.46
C GLY A 32 -7.84 -24.16 6.17
N ASN A 33 -8.37 -24.55 7.34
CA ASN A 33 -9.23 -23.70 8.15
C ASN A 33 -8.41 -22.67 8.94
N ILE A 34 -7.87 -21.66 8.25
CA ILE A 34 -7.10 -20.57 8.89
C ILE A 34 -8.07 -19.57 9.53
N PRO A 35 -7.93 -19.23 10.84
CA PRO A 35 -8.82 -18.29 11.50
C PRO A 35 -8.77 -16.88 10.89
N VAL A 36 -9.93 -16.24 10.72
CA VAL A 36 -10.05 -14.87 10.18
C VAL A 36 -9.30 -13.81 10.99
N VAL A 37 -9.01 -14.09 12.26
CA VAL A 37 -8.22 -13.22 13.14
C VAL A 37 -6.84 -12.90 12.54
N PHE A 38 -6.27 -13.81 11.74
CA PHE A 38 -5.02 -13.58 11.02
C PHE A 38 -5.16 -12.42 10.01
N LYS A 39 -6.31 -12.31 9.34
CA LYS A 39 -6.63 -11.17 8.46
C LYS A 39 -6.81 -9.88 9.23
N TRP A 40 -7.48 -9.93 10.37
CA TRP A 40 -7.72 -8.77 11.23
C TRP A 40 -6.39 -8.16 11.70
N ALA A 41 -5.49 -8.99 12.22
CA ALA A 41 -4.14 -8.59 12.62
C ALA A 41 -3.36 -7.96 11.45
N GLY A 42 -3.53 -8.52 10.25
CA GLY A 42 -2.92 -8.04 9.01
C GLY A 42 -3.37 -6.65 8.56
N ARG A 43 -4.59 -6.20 8.88
CA ARG A 43 -5.12 -4.89 8.43
C ARG A 43 -4.32 -3.70 8.95
N ILE A 44 -3.63 -3.87 10.08
CA ILE A 44 -2.80 -2.86 10.75
C ILE A 44 -1.53 -2.53 9.93
N VAL A 45 -1.09 -3.47 9.09
CA VAL A 45 0.21 -3.45 8.41
C VAL A 45 0.31 -2.29 7.40
N ALA A 46 -0.63 -2.18 6.48
CA ALA A 46 -0.58 -1.18 5.42
C ALA A 46 -0.52 0.26 5.95
N PRO A 47 -1.37 0.69 6.91
CA PRO A 47 -1.26 2.01 7.53
C PRO A 47 0.10 2.31 8.15
N ILE A 48 0.73 1.34 8.83
CA ILE A 48 2.08 1.51 9.40
C ILE A 48 3.09 1.82 8.29
N PHE A 49 3.05 1.07 7.18
CA PHE A 49 3.96 1.29 6.06
C PHE A 49 3.66 2.58 5.29
N ILE A 50 2.39 2.99 5.18
CA ILE A 50 1.98 4.29 4.61
C ILE A 50 2.53 5.43 5.46
N PHE A 51 2.28 5.40 6.78
CA PHE A 51 2.80 6.38 7.73
C PHE A 51 4.33 6.48 7.64
N MET A 52 5.00 5.33 7.64
CA MET A 52 6.46 5.31 7.52
C MET A 52 6.99 5.76 6.17
N THR A 53 6.19 5.65 5.12
CA THR A 53 6.51 6.15 3.78
C THR A 53 6.42 7.66 3.74
N VAL A 54 5.37 8.24 4.36
CA VAL A 54 5.20 9.70 4.52
C VAL A 54 6.36 10.28 5.33
N GLU A 55 6.66 9.72 6.51
CA GLU A 55 7.80 10.11 7.33
C GLU A 55 9.13 10.02 6.56
N GLY A 56 9.32 8.91 5.84
CA GLY A 56 10.51 8.73 4.99
C GLY A 56 10.63 9.76 3.86
N TYR A 57 9.51 10.17 3.27
CA TYR A 57 9.46 11.20 2.23
C TYR A 57 9.77 12.60 2.77
N VAL A 58 9.28 12.93 3.97
CA VAL A 58 9.54 14.22 4.63
C VAL A 58 11.03 14.37 4.99
N HIS A 59 11.66 13.31 5.48
CA HIS A 59 13.02 13.37 6.01
C HIS A 59 14.12 12.95 5.01
N THR A 60 13.77 12.49 3.80
CA THR A 60 14.79 12.11 2.80
C THR A 60 15.45 13.34 2.18
N ARG A 61 16.78 13.30 2.07
CA ARG A 61 17.56 14.33 1.34
C ARG A 61 17.32 14.29 -0.16
N ASN A 62 17.01 13.12 -0.71
CA ASN A 62 16.81 12.93 -2.16
C ASN A 62 15.51 12.16 -2.40
N LYS A 63 14.43 12.91 -2.67
CA LYS A 63 13.09 12.40 -2.94
C LYS A 63 13.05 11.54 -4.21
N LYS A 64 13.71 11.99 -5.29
CA LYS A 64 13.78 11.25 -6.57
C LYS A 64 14.36 9.85 -6.40
N LYS A 65 15.50 9.72 -5.70
CA LYS A 65 16.13 8.41 -5.43
C LYS A 65 15.26 7.53 -4.52
N TYR A 66 14.51 8.14 -3.59
CA TYR A 66 13.60 7.38 -2.75
C TYR A 66 12.42 6.81 -3.55
N MET A 67 11.76 7.66 -4.34
CA MET A 67 10.66 7.26 -5.23
C MET A 67 11.10 6.22 -6.25
N LEU A 68 12.28 6.39 -6.86
CA LEU A 68 12.81 5.43 -7.83
C LEU A 68 13.01 4.05 -7.21
N ARG A 69 13.44 3.95 -5.93
CA ARG A 69 13.54 2.64 -5.26
C ARG A 69 12.18 1.97 -5.09
N LEU A 70 11.14 2.73 -4.72
CA LEU A 70 9.79 2.20 -4.59
C LEU A 70 9.24 1.76 -5.95
N TYR A 71 9.47 2.57 -6.99
CA TYR A 71 9.08 2.23 -8.36
C TYR A 71 9.77 0.97 -8.87
N LEU A 72 11.10 0.88 -8.74
CA LEU A 72 11.84 -0.30 -9.16
C LEU A 72 11.42 -1.54 -8.37
N ALA A 73 11.17 -1.41 -7.06
CA ALA A 73 10.63 -2.51 -6.26
C ALA A 73 9.23 -2.95 -6.73
N SER A 74 8.38 -1.99 -7.12
CA SER A 74 7.06 -2.27 -7.71
C SER A 74 7.18 -3.04 -9.03
N VAL A 75 8.06 -2.60 -9.94
CA VAL A 75 8.25 -3.27 -11.23
C VAL A 75 8.83 -4.67 -11.04
N LEU A 76 9.84 -4.82 -10.17
CA LEU A 76 10.43 -6.11 -9.84
C LEU A 76 9.41 -7.06 -9.21
N MET A 77 8.54 -6.56 -8.33
CA MET A 77 7.45 -7.35 -7.75
C MET A 77 6.46 -7.80 -8.83
N SER A 78 6.04 -6.90 -9.74
CA SER A 78 5.13 -7.26 -10.84
C SER A 78 5.73 -8.37 -11.73
N ILE A 79 7.01 -8.24 -12.10
CA ILE A 79 7.70 -9.27 -12.91
C ILE A 79 7.82 -10.58 -12.13
N GLY A 80 8.21 -10.51 -10.85
CA GLY A 80 8.34 -11.69 -10.00
C GLY A 80 6.99 -12.40 -9.79
N ASN A 81 5.89 -11.65 -9.66
CA ASN A 81 4.54 -12.19 -9.57
C ASN A 81 4.19 -13.02 -10.80
N ASP A 82 4.44 -12.48 -12.01
CA ASP A 82 4.18 -13.19 -13.25
C ASP A 82 5.01 -14.47 -13.37
N LEU A 83 6.30 -14.40 -13.02
CA LEU A 83 7.19 -15.56 -13.09
C LEU A 83 6.73 -16.65 -12.13
N VAL A 84 6.46 -16.29 -10.88
CA VAL A 84 5.97 -17.25 -9.87
C VAL A 84 4.63 -17.84 -10.29
N TYR A 85 3.69 -17.02 -10.76
CA TYR A 85 2.39 -17.49 -11.26
C TYR A 85 2.54 -18.44 -12.45
N LYS A 86 3.42 -18.12 -13.41
CA LYS A 86 3.67 -18.94 -14.60
C LYS A 86 4.23 -20.32 -14.26
N TYR A 87 5.17 -20.41 -13.31
CA TYR A 87 5.83 -21.68 -12.96
C TYR A 87 5.11 -22.46 -11.86
N PHE A 88 4.37 -21.77 -10.99
CA PHE A 88 3.70 -22.36 -9.82
C PHE A 88 2.22 -22.04 -9.79
N SER A 89 1.53 -22.10 -10.93
CA SER A 89 0.09 -21.90 -11.00
C SER A 89 -0.65 -22.81 -10.02
N ARG A 90 -1.64 -22.25 -9.32
CA ARG A 90 -2.46 -22.94 -8.34
C ARG A 90 -3.69 -23.57 -9.00
N ALA A 91 -4.17 -24.68 -8.45
CA ALA A 91 -5.32 -25.41 -8.96
C ALA A 91 -6.65 -24.63 -8.82
N ASP A 92 -6.75 -23.73 -7.83
CA ASP A 92 -7.90 -22.86 -7.61
C ASP A 92 -7.93 -21.62 -8.53
N GLY A 93 -6.95 -21.48 -9.42
CA GLY A 93 -6.84 -20.34 -10.33
C GLY A 93 -6.46 -19.02 -9.64
N ALA A 94 -6.04 -19.04 -8.36
CA ALA A 94 -5.68 -17.82 -7.64
C ALA A 94 -4.44 -17.15 -8.28
N ILE A 95 -4.63 -15.92 -8.76
CA ILE A 95 -3.58 -15.11 -9.39
C ILE A 95 -2.80 -14.37 -8.32
N LEU A 96 -1.48 -14.32 -8.47
CA LEU A 96 -0.61 -13.53 -7.60
C LEU A 96 -0.51 -12.08 -8.11
N SER A 97 -1.11 -11.14 -7.38
CA SER A 97 -1.16 -9.72 -7.78
C SER A 97 -0.68 -8.72 -6.70
N ASN A 98 -0.18 -9.21 -5.56
CA ASN A 98 0.31 -8.38 -4.45
C ASN A 98 1.41 -7.42 -4.90
N ASN A 99 1.26 -6.13 -4.61
CA ASN A 99 2.25 -5.11 -4.95
C ASN A 99 2.08 -3.81 -4.15
N ILE A 100 2.30 -3.86 -2.83
CA ILE A 100 2.21 -2.67 -1.98
C ILE A 100 3.21 -1.57 -2.38
N PHE A 101 4.35 -1.92 -3.01
CA PHE A 101 5.33 -0.94 -3.47
C PHE A 101 4.75 0.03 -4.50
N ALA A 102 3.83 -0.44 -5.35
CA ALA A 102 3.10 0.41 -6.30
C ALA A 102 2.31 1.50 -5.57
N THR A 103 1.58 1.13 -4.51
CA THR A 103 0.80 2.04 -3.67
C THR A 103 1.70 3.05 -2.96
N LEU A 104 2.80 2.58 -2.35
CA LEU A 104 3.76 3.46 -1.67
C LEU A 104 4.45 4.43 -2.64
N PHE A 105 4.80 3.97 -3.85
CA PHE A 105 5.31 4.84 -4.90
C PHE A 105 4.28 5.91 -5.27
N LEU A 106 3.02 5.54 -5.53
CA LEU A 106 1.97 6.50 -5.87
C LEU A 106 1.73 7.52 -4.76
N ILE A 107 1.73 7.11 -3.48
CA ILE A 107 1.69 8.05 -2.35
C ILE A 107 2.81 9.08 -2.52
N THR A 108 4.07 8.65 -2.65
CA THR A 108 5.19 9.59 -2.79
C THR A 108 5.13 10.45 -4.06
N LEU A 109 4.54 9.95 -5.15
CA LEU A 109 4.29 10.71 -6.37
C LEU A 109 3.28 11.83 -6.13
N TYR A 110 2.15 11.53 -5.48
CA TYR A 110 1.17 12.54 -5.10
C TYR A 110 1.74 13.57 -4.13
N LEU A 111 2.56 13.14 -3.14
CA LEU A 111 3.25 14.09 -2.26
C LEU A 111 4.19 15.03 -3.03
N CYS A 112 4.87 14.51 -4.05
CA CYS A 112 5.74 15.30 -4.93
C CYS A 112 4.95 16.32 -5.78
N ILE A 113 3.80 15.91 -6.31
CA ILE A 113 2.89 16.81 -7.05
C ILE A 113 2.34 17.90 -6.13
N ILE A 114 1.94 17.55 -4.91
CA ILE A 114 1.46 18.51 -3.89
C ILE A 114 2.56 19.52 -3.55
N ASP A 115 3.81 19.08 -3.35
CA ASP A 115 4.94 19.98 -3.12
C ASP A 115 5.19 20.91 -4.30
N PHE A 116 5.07 20.39 -5.53
CA PHE A 116 5.18 21.19 -6.74
C PHE A 116 4.10 22.28 -6.82
N ILE A 117 2.84 21.93 -6.54
CA ILE A 117 1.72 22.88 -6.50
C ILE A 117 1.95 23.94 -5.42
N LYS A 118 2.31 23.54 -4.19
CA LYS A 118 2.59 24.48 -3.08
C LYS A 118 3.68 25.47 -3.44
N ASN A 119 4.77 25.00 -4.06
CA ASN A 119 5.83 25.88 -4.53
C ASN A 119 5.39 26.82 -5.66
N ALA A 120 4.51 26.35 -6.55
CA ALA A 120 3.94 27.17 -7.62
C ALA A 120 3.01 28.27 -7.05
N MET A 121 2.19 27.95 -6.04
CA MET A 121 1.34 28.90 -5.32
C MET A 121 2.17 29.97 -4.61
N ASN A 122 3.23 29.57 -3.89
CA ASN A 122 4.13 30.51 -3.22
C ASN A 122 4.81 31.47 -4.21
N LYS A 123 5.10 31.00 -5.43
CA LYS A 123 5.67 31.82 -6.52
C LYS A 123 4.60 32.50 -7.39
N LYS A 124 3.31 32.38 -7.04
CA LYS A 124 2.16 32.92 -7.79
C LYS A 124 2.13 32.58 -9.29
N SER A 125 2.66 31.41 -9.67
CA SER A 125 2.75 30.98 -11.07
C SER A 125 1.53 30.16 -11.47
N THR A 126 0.56 30.80 -12.14
CA THR A 126 -0.70 30.18 -12.58
C THR A 126 -0.48 28.97 -13.50
N LEU A 127 0.45 29.08 -14.46
CA LEU A 127 0.80 27.98 -15.37
C LEU A 127 1.28 26.74 -14.62
N LYS A 128 2.14 26.91 -13.60
CA LYS A 128 2.66 25.78 -12.82
C LYS A 128 1.59 25.19 -11.90
N ILE A 129 0.66 26.01 -11.40
CA ILE A 129 -0.51 25.51 -10.65
C ILE A 129 -1.38 24.66 -11.58
N ALA A 130 -1.73 25.16 -12.76
CA ALA A 130 -2.52 24.43 -13.75
C ALA A 130 -1.85 23.10 -14.14
N LEU A 131 -0.53 23.13 -14.43
CA LEU A 131 0.25 21.92 -14.70
C LEU A 131 0.19 20.93 -13.52
N GLY A 132 0.32 21.41 -12.28
CA GLY A 132 0.24 20.57 -11.09
C GLY A 132 -1.14 19.92 -10.92
N VAL A 133 -2.21 20.65 -11.19
CA VAL A 133 -3.59 20.11 -11.18
C VAL A 133 -3.77 19.05 -12.27
N VAL A 134 -3.28 19.29 -13.48
CA VAL A 134 -3.27 18.29 -14.57
C VAL A 134 -2.52 17.03 -14.13
N LEU A 135 -1.33 17.18 -13.53
CA LEU A 135 -0.54 16.05 -13.04
C LEU A 135 -1.22 15.27 -11.91
N LEU A 136 -2.08 15.92 -11.11
CA LEU A 136 -2.86 15.27 -10.05
C LEU A 136 -4.00 14.42 -10.62
N ILE A 137 -4.70 14.94 -11.65
CA ILE A 137 -5.85 14.28 -12.29
C ILE A 137 -5.40 13.18 -13.25
N LEU A 138 -4.28 13.38 -13.95
CA LEU A 138 -3.82 12.51 -15.03
C LEU A 138 -3.73 11.02 -14.64
N PRO A 139 -3.11 10.61 -13.51
CA PRO A 139 -3.06 9.20 -13.13
C PRO A 139 -4.43 8.57 -12.89
N ILE A 140 -5.40 9.36 -12.39
CA ILE A 140 -6.78 8.90 -12.14
C ILE A 140 -7.50 8.74 -13.48
N ALA A 141 -7.40 9.74 -14.37
CA ALA A 141 -7.98 9.68 -15.70
C ALA A 141 -7.43 8.49 -16.51
N LEU A 142 -6.12 8.24 -16.45
CA LEU A 142 -5.49 7.07 -17.05
C LEU A 142 -6.01 5.77 -16.45
N SER A 143 -6.27 5.72 -15.14
CA SER A 143 -6.85 4.53 -14.49
C SER A 143 -8.25 4.22 -15.02
N VAL A 144 -9.10 5.23 -15.19
CA VAL A 144 -10.47 5.06 -15.71
C VAL A 144 -10.43 4.68 -17.19
N ALA A 145 -9.66 5.38 -18.00
CA ALA A 145 -9.50 5.07 -19.42
C ALA A 145 -9.01 3.63 -19.63
N PHE A 146 -8.09 3.18 -18.77
CA PHE A 146 -7.58 1.82 -18.78
C PHE A 146 -8.67 0.78 -18.49
N ILE A 147 -9.51 0.99 -17.48
CA ILE A 147 -10.61 0.08 -17.13
C ILE A 147 -11.59 -0.05 -18.29
N ILE A 148 -11.93 1.07 -18.95
CA ILE A 148 -12.81 1.09 -20.14
C ILE A 148 -12.17 0.35 -21.32
N LEU A 149 -10.85 0.50 -21.51
CA LEU A 149 -10.15 -0.18 -22.59
C LEU A 149 -10.11 -1.71 -22.35
N MET A 150 -9.88 -2.14 -21.11
CA MET A 150 -9.90 -3.55 -20.73
C MET A 150 -11.29 -4.19 -20.93
N SER A 151 -12.38 -3.45 -20.75
CA SER A 151 -13.73 -3.99 -20.98
C SER A 151 -14.08 -4.18 -22.45
N ASN A 152 -13.41 -3.47 -23.36
CA ASN A 152 -13.79 -3.39 -24.77
C ASN A 152 -12.82 -4.12 -25.72
N MET A 153 -11.59 -4.41 -25.30
CA MET A 153 -10.58 -5.01 -26.17
C MET A 153 -10.47 -6.53 -26.02
N SER A 154 -10.46 -7.24 -27.16
CA SER A 154 -10.13 -8.66 -27.24
C SER A 154 -8.63 -8.95 -27.08
N ASN A 155 -7.76 -7.96 -27.34
CA ASN A 155 -6.30 -8.11 -27.32
C ASN A 155 -5.70 -7.63 -26.00
N ILE A 156 -5.96 -8.39 -24.93
CA ILE A 156 -5.62 -8.10 -23.52
C ILE A 156 -4.09 -8.09 -23.27
N SER A 157 -3.31 -8.65 -24.20
CA SER A 157 -1.87 -8.91 -24.02
C SER A 157 -1.05 -7.63 -23.81
N ILE A 158 -1.05 -6.67 -24.73
CA ILE A 158 -0.25 -5.43 -24.65
C ILE A 158 -0.66 -4.60 -23.42
N LEU A 159 -1.97 -4.51 -23.16
CA LEU A 159 -2.51 -3.73 -22.08
C LEU A 159 -2.09 -4.27 -20.69
N SER A 160 -1.98 -5.60 -20.57
CA SER A 160 -1.44 -6.25 -19.37
C SER A 160 0.06 -5.99 -19.15
N TYR A 161 0.87 -5.79 -20.20
CA TYR A 161 2.28 -5.39 -20.06
C TYR A 161 2.41 -3.97 -19.50
N LEU A 162 1.57 -3.04 -19.96
CA LEU A 162 1.59 -1.66 -19.49
C LEU A 162 1.24 -1.54 -17.99
N MET A 163 0.30 -2.35 -17.48
CA MET A 163 -0.05 -2.38 -16.05
C MET A 163 1.14 -2.68 -15.14
N ARG A 164 2.07 -3.50 -15.61
CA ARG A 164 3.21 -3.94 -14.81
C ARG A 164 4.20 -2.81 -14.57
N LEU A 165 4.27 -1.88 -15.54
CA LEU A 165 5.23 -0.77 -15.53
C LEU A 165 4.63 0.52 -15.00
N ILE A 166 3.31 0.73 -15.13
CA ILE A 166 2.64 1.97 -14.76
C ILE A 166 1.65 1.70 -13.63
N PRO A 167 2.02 1.98 -12.37
CA PRO A 167 1.08 1.96 -11.25
C PRO A 167 -0.08 2.93 -11.48
N LEU A 168 -1.31 2.43 -11.40
CA LEU A 168 -2.54 3.20 -11.61
C LEU A 168 -3.34 3.27 -10.30
N PRO A 169 -3.67 4.47 -9.77
CA PRO A 169 -4.31 4.65 -8.45
C PRO A 169 -5.51 3.77 -8.13
N ILE A 170 -6.34 3.45 -9.12
CA ILE A 170 -7.55 2.62 -8.91
C ILE A 170 -7.20 1.14 -8.75
N LEU A 171 -6.09 0.71 -9.35
CA LEU A 171 -5.74 -0.72 -9.53
C LEU A 171 -4.62 -1.19 -8.58
N VAL A 172 -4.03 -0.29 -7.80
CA VAL A 172 -3.00 -0.65 -6.81
C VAL A 172 -3.60 -1.30 -5.57
N GLU A 173 -2.75 -2.00 -4.81
CA GLU A 173 -3.14 -2.66 -3.56
C GLU A 173 -3.69 -1.66 -2.53
N GLY A 174 -4.92 -1.91 -2.06
CA GLY A 174 -5.68 -1.02 -1.18
C GLY A 174 -6.34 0.18 -1.87
N GLY A 175 -6.14 0.33 -3.18
CA GLY A 175 -6.82 1.30 -4.04
C GLY A 175 -6.55 2.77 -3.67
N PRO A 176 -7.41 3.69 -4.17
CA PRO A 176 -7.26 5.13 -3.96
C PRO A 176 -7.30 5.54 -2.49
N LEU A 177 -8.00 4.76 -1.65
CA LEU A 177 -8.13 5.05 -0.23
C LEU A 177 -6.77 5.09 0.49
N PHE A 178 -5.89 4.12 0.22
CA PHE A 178 -4.56 4.09 0.84
C PHE A 178 -3.70 5.28 0.40
N ILE A 179 -3.85 5.70 -0.85
CA ILE A 179 -3.19 6.90 -1.38
C ILE A 179 -3.71 8.14 -0.64
N LEU A 180 -5.03 8.27 -0.49
CA LEU A 180 -5.66 9.36 0.25
C LEU A 180 -5.19 9.42 1.71
N ILE A 181 -5.10 8.28 2.40
CA ILE A 181 -4.57 8.21 3.78
C ILE A 181 -3.15 8.77 3.82
N GLY A 182 -2.27 8.35 2.89
CA GLY A 182 -0.91 8.87 2.81
C GLY A 182 -0.86 10.38 2.54
N ILE A 183 -1.74 10.89 1.67
CA ILE A 183 -1.88 12.33 1.40
C ILE A 183 -2.33 13.09 2.65
N PHE A 184 -3.38 12.63 3.35
CA PHE A 184 -3.88 13.29 4.56
C PHE A 184 -2.85 13.28 5.69
N MET A 185 -2.18 12.14 5.90
CA MET A 185 -1.06 12.05 6.85
C MET A 185 0.02 13.09 6.53
N TYR A 186 0.35 13.28 5.24
CA TYR A 186 1.33 14.29 4.84
C TYR A 186 0.84 15.73 5.05
N LEU A 187 -0.40 16.03 4.65
CA LEU A 187 -0.97 17.38 4.71
C LEU A 187 -1.16 17.84 6.17
N LEU A 188 -1.53 16.93 7.06
CA LEU A 188 -1.83 17.21 8.46
C LEU A 188 -0.63 16.96 9.40
N ARG A 189 0.54 16.58 8.87
CA ARG A 189 1.71 16.14 9.64
C ARG A 189 2.19 17.12 10.71
N GLU A 190 1.91 18.42 10.53
CA GLU A 190 2.30 19.48 11.49
C GLU A 190 1.56 19.33 12.83
N ASN A 191 0.31 18.82 12.80
CA ASN A 191 -0.47 18.54 14.00
C ASN A 191 -0.78 17.05 14.09
N ARG A 192 0.00 16.33 14.90
CA ARG A 192 -0.16 14.88 15.10
C ARG A 192 -1.57 14.49 15.53
N LYS A 193 -2.28 15.31 16.33
CA LYS A 193 -3.66 15.03 16.74
C LYS A 193 -4.58 14.94 15.52
N ASN A 194 -4.45 15.87 14.58
CA ASN A 194 -5.27 15.90 13.36
C ASN A 194 -5.00 14.69 12.45
N VAL A 195 -3.75 14.25 12.35
CA VAL A 195 -3.40 13.02 11.61
C VAL A 195 -4.17 11.83 12.18
N PHE A 196 -4.15 11.63 13.51
CA PHE A 196 -4.83 10.50 14.14
C PHE A 196 -6.35 10.61 14.10
N ILE A 197 -6.92 11.81 14.28
CA ILE A 197 -8.38 12.02 14.19
C ILE A 197 -8.87 11.66 12.79
N VAL A 198 -8.26 12.26 11.75
CA VAL A 198 -8.68 12.03 10.36
C VAL A 198 -8.45 10.57 9.96
N TYR A 199 -7.32 9.99 10.34
CA TYR A 199 -7.04 8.57 10.09
C TYR A 199 -8.07 7.64 10.73
N THR A 200 -8.45 7.88 11.99
CA THR A 200 -9.46 7.10 12.70
C THR A 200 -10.83 7.24 12.05
N ILE A 201 -11.23 8.46 11.68
CA ILE A 201 -12.49 8.72 10.98
C ILE A 201 -12.52 7.98 9.64
N MET A 202 -11.47 8.10 8.83
CA MET A 202 -11.37 7.40 7.54
C MET A 202 -11.43 5.88 7.71
N SER A 203 -10.83 5.34 8.76
CA SER A 203 -10.84 3.90 9.05
C SER A 203 -12.23 3.42 9.46
N LEU A 204 -12.88 4.13 10.40
CA LEU A 204 -14.23 3.78 10.86
C LEU A 204 -15.30 4.01 9.80
N ALA A 205 -15.12 4.98 8.90
CA ALA A 205 -16.04 5.19 7.77
C ALA A 205 -16.19 3.93 6.89
N LEU A 206 -15.12 3.12 6.77
CA LEU A 206 -15.17 1.86 6.02
C LEU A 206 -16.08 0.82 6.68
N MET A 207 -16.36 0.92 7.98
CA MET A 207 -17.30 0.01 8.65
C MET A 207 -18.71 0.13 8.06
N PHE A 208 -19.04 1.31 7.52
CA PHE A 208 -20.35 1.62 6.95
C PHE A 208 -20.44 1.39 5.44
N THR A 209 -19.42 0.79 4.81
CA THR A 209 -19.48 0.41 3.40
C THR A 209 -20.10 -0.98 3.25
N GLY A 210 -21.21 -1.11 2.52
CA GLY A 210 -21.91 -2.38 2.32
C GLY A 210 -22.97 -2.65 3.40
N GLU A 211 -23.32 -3.93 3.58
CA GLU A 211 -24.40 -4.34 4.48
C GLU A 211 -24.02 -4.23 5.96
N LEU A 212 -24.88 -3.60 6.77
CA LEU A 212 -24.68 -3.33 8.20
C LEU A 212 -25.10 -4.51 9.10
N SER A 213 -24.53 -5.68 8.85
CA SER A 213 -24.66 -6.85 9.72
C SER A 213 -23.36 -7.09 10.50
N ILE A 214 -23.47 -7.49 11.78
CA ILE A 214 -22.30 -7.84 12.62
C ILE A 214 -21.43 -8.88 11.90
N LYS A 215 -22.06 -9.87 11.25
CA LYS A 215 -21.35 -10.90 10.48
C LYS A 215 -20.57 -10.28 9.33
N THR A 216 -21.22 -9.43 8.53
CA THR A 216 -20.56 -8.78 7.39
C THR A 216 -19.41 -7.88 7.85
N ILE A 217 -19.61 -7.08 8.88
CA ILE A 217 -18.60 -6.14 9.41
C ILE A 217 -17.36 -6.86 9.96
N LEU A 218 -17.51 -8.03 10.56
CA LEU A 218 -16.39 -8.76 11.15
C LEU A 218 -15.73 -9.73 10.16
N PHE A 219 -16.49 -10.36 9.25
CA PHE A 219 -15.98 -11.46 8.44
C PHE A 219 -15.78 -11.12 6.95
N ASN A 220 -16.41 -10.06 6.44
CA ASN A 220 -16.33 -9.66 5.03
C ASN A 220 -15.75 -8.26 4.85
N ASN A 221 -16.23 -7.29 5.61
CA ASN A 221 -15.80 -5.90 5.58
C ASN A 221 -14.94 -5.56 6.80
N TYR A 222 -13.86 -6.30 7.01
CA TYR A 222 -12.94 -6.08 8.14
C TYR A 222 -11.89 -4.99 7.87
N GLN A 223 -11.96 -4.26 6.75
CA GLN A 223 -10.93 -3.27 6.37
C GLN A 223 -10.85 -2.10 7.38
N TRP A 224 -11.95 -1.75 8.03
CA TRP A 224 -11.99 -0.71 9.08
C TRP A 224 -11.08 -1.02 10.27
N MET A 225 -10.79 -2.31 10.53
CA MET A 225 -9.91 -2.76 11.62
C MET A 225 -8.48 -2.24 11.48
N MET A 226 -8.12 -1.68 10.32
CA MET A 226 -6.87 -0.95 10.17
C MET A 226 -6.74 0.18 11.21
N VAL A 227 -7.85 0.72 11.75
CA VAL A 227 -7.88 1.70 12.85
C VAL A 227 -6.96 1.35 14.02
N PHE A 228 -6.74 0.06 14.30
CA PHE A 228 -5.85 -0.42 15.36
C PHE A 228 -4.36 -0.16 15.09
N ALA A 229 -3.99 0.38 13.92
CA ALA A 229 -2.66 0.94 13.69
C ALA A 229 -2.46 2.30 14.40
N ALA A 230 -3.52 3.03 14.73
CA ALA A 230 -3.41 4.35 15.36
C ALA A 230 -2.64 4.32 16.69
N PRO A 231 -2.89 3.40 17.65
CA PRO A 231 -2.09 3.29 18.87
C PRO A 231 -0.60 3.05 18.59
N LEU A 232 -0.27 2.16 17.64
CA LEU A 232 1.14 1.86 17.30
C LEU A 232 1.82 3.08 16.69
N MET A 233 1.16 3.74 15.73
CA MET A 233 1.67 4.98 15.13
C MET A 233 1.78 6.11 16.16
N HIS A 234 0.90 6.18 17.15
CA HIS A 234 0.96 7.17 18.24
C HIS A 234 2.20 6.98 19.12
N LEU A 235 2.60 5.73 19.36
CA LEU A 235 3.83 5.40 20.10
C LEU A 235 5.11 5.73 19.33
N TYR A 236 5.04 6.17 18.07
CA TYR A 236 6.21 6.55 17.29
C TYR A 236 6.94 7.76 17.88
N ASN A 237 8.20 7.56 18.28
CA ASN A 237 9.00 8.61 18.91
C ASN A 237 9.71 9.55 17.93
N GLY A 238 9.52 9.43 16.61
CA GLY A 238 10.19 10.30 15.62
C GLY A 238 11.59 9.82 15.21
N GLN A 239 12.15 8.83 15.89
CA GLN A 239 13.49 8.32 15.57
C GLN A 239 13.43 7.21 14.51
N LYS A 240 14.33 7.28 13.54
CA LYS A 240 14.45 6.27 12.48
C LYS A 240 14.79 4.86 13.02
N GLY A 241 15.61 4.76 14.07
CA GLY A 241 16.17 3.50 14.55
C GLY A 241 17.20 2.88 13.59
N ARG A 242 17.35 1.56 13.61
CA ARG A 242 18.36 0.83 12.81
C ARG A 242 18.11 0.95 11.29
N GLY A 243 19.18 1.11 10.51
CA GLY A 243 19.15 1.39 9.08
C GLY A 243 19.03 0.17 8.15
N MET A 244 18.12 -0.77 8.39
CA MET A 244 18.01 -2.01 7.59
C MET A 244 17.08 -1.86 6.36
N LYS A 245 17.42 -0.95 5.44
CA LYS A 245 16.54 -0.66 4.30
C LYS A 245 16.26 -1.88 3.42
N TYR A 246 17.27 -2.71 3.10
CA TYR A 246 17.11 -3.84 2.19
C TYR A 246 16.25 -4.97 2.75
N LEU A 247 16.23 -5.14 4.08
CA LEU A 247 15.38 -6.12 4.75
C LEU A 247 13.92 -5.96 4.31
N PHE A 248 13.39 -4.75 4.38
CA PHE A 248 11.98 -4.49 4.06
C PHE A 248 11.65 -4.65 2.57
N TYR A 249 12.62 -4.39 1.69
CA TYR A 249 12.42 -4.50 0.24
C TYR A 249 12.50 -5.95 -0.24
N ILE A 250 13.32 -6.79 0.40
CA ILE A 250 13.50 -8.20 0.04
C ILE A 250 12.47 -9.07 0.74
N PHE A 251 12.18 -8.81 2.02
CA PHE A 251 11.26 -9.64 2.80
C PHE A 251 9.87 -9.69 2.18
N TYR A 252 9.33 -8.54 1.72
CA TYR A 252 7.96 -8.49 1.20
C TYR A 252 7.75 -9.43 -0.02
N PRO A 253 8.51 -9.33 -1.12
CA PRO A 253 8.41 -10.29 -2.22
C PRO A 253 8.72 -11.73 -1.77
N ALA A 254 9.79 -11.92 -0.99
CA ALA A 254 10.28 -13.25 -0.65
C ALA A 254 9.25 -14.09 0.11
N HIS A 255 8.65 -13.57 1.18
CA HIS A 255 7.69 -14.34 1.97
C HIS A 255 6.40 -14.64 1.19
N ILE A 256 5.94 -13.70 0.35
CA ILE A 256 4.77 -13.91 -0.52
C ILE A 256 5.07 -15.02 -1.54
N TYR A 257 6.23 -15.00 -2.18
CA TYR A 257 6.61 -16.02 -3.16
C TYR A 257 6.77 -17.39 -2.52
N ILE A 258 7.42 -17.46 -1.35
CA ILE A 258 7.56 -18.70 -0.59
C ILE A 258 6.18 -19.27 -0.24
N PHE A 259 5.26 -18.45 0.28
CA PHE A 259 3.93 -18.90 0.65
C PHE A 259 3.07 -19.28 -0.56
N TYR A 260 3.14 -18.53 -1.66
CA TYR A 260 2.42 -18.85 -2.88
C TYR A 260 2.90 -20.17 -3.50
N ILE A 261 4.22 -20.38 -3.57
CA ILE A 261 4.81 -21.62 -4.09
C ILE A 261 4.43 -22.80 -3.18
N ALA A 262 4.59 -22.67 -1.86
CA ALA A 262 4.26 -23.73 -0.92
C ALA A 262 2.78 -24.12 -1.01
N SER A 263 1.88 -23.13 -1.04
CA SER A 263 0.45 -23.36 -1.16
C SER A 263 0.06 -23.97 -2.51
N SER A 264 0.70 -23.57 -3.61
CA SER A 264 0.55 -24.21 -4.93
C SER A 264 0.96 -25.68 -4.93
N LEU A 265 2.09 -26.01 -4.30
CA LEU A 265 2.57 -27.40 -4.20
C LEU A 265 1.65 -28.26 -3.32
N MET A 266 1.07 -27.69 -2.26
CA MET A 266 0.12 -28.40 -1.39
C MET A 266 -1.19 -28.73 -2.10
N MET A 267 -1.66 -27.88 -3.03
CA MET A 267 -2.89 -28.12 -3.79
C MET A 267 -2.73 -29.10 -4.96
N LYS A 268 -1.49 -29.36 -5.39
CA LYS A 268 -1.20 -30.34 -6.45
C LYS A 268 -1.14 -31.78 -5.94
N ARG A 269 -1.15 -31.98 -4.62
CA ARG A 269 -1.25 -33.28 -3.96
C ARG A 269 -2.72 -33.63 -3.74
#